data_AF-A0A0B8P953-F1
#
_entry.id   AF-A0A0B8P953-F1
#
_cell.length_a   1.000
_cell.length_b   1.000
_cell.length_c   1.000
_cell.angle_alpha   90.00
_cell.angle_beta   90.00
_cell.angle_gamma   90.00
#
_symmetry.space_group_name_H-M   'P 1'
#
loop_
_entity.id
_entity.type
_entity.pdbx_description
1 polymer ?
#
loop_
_entity_poly.entity_id
_entity_poly.type
_entity_poly.pdbx_seq_one_letter_code
_entity_poly.pdbx_strand_id
1 'polypeptide(L)'
;MTFGQFDISHQLLWQASTDDVEAGQTADIETLSVVVRPQYRWNELHTTILELGAFTGQNADGSDNGGQKYTIAQAISAGDSFWARPEFRVYASYVKNDEGFVGNAANQSDSELNFGVQVEAWW
;
A
#
# COMPACT_ATOMS: atom_id res chain seq x y z
N MET A 1 6.03 8.96 13.49
CA MET A 1 6.49 10.14 14.26
C MET A 1 5.44 11.23 14.12
N THR A 2 5.13 11.93 15.21
CA THR A 2 4.13 13.01 15.25
C THR A 2 4.82 14.37 15.29
N PHE A 3 4.51 15.24 14.34
CA PHE A 3 4.97 16.62 14.27
C PHE A 3 3.75 17.54 14.31
N GLY A 4 3.30 17.92 15.51
CA GLY A 4 2.08 18.71 15.68
C GLY A 4 0.87 17.97 15.11
N GLN A 5 0.22 18.54 14.09
CA GLN A 5 -0.96 17.98 13.40
C GLN A 5 -0.60 16.90 12.36
N PHE A 6 0.68 16.65 12.09
CA PHE A 6 1.11 15.65 11.11
C PHE A 6 1.57 14.36 11.80
N ASP A 7 1.09 13.22 11.33
CA ASP A 7 1.65 11.91 11.63
C ASP A 7 2.20 11.27 10.37
N ILE A 8 3.39 10.70 10.44
CA ILE A 8 3.95 9.93 9.33
C ILE A 8 4.20 8.50 9.80
N SER A 9 3.57 7.57 9.09
CA SER A 9 3.85 6.13 9.13
C SER A 9 4.57 5.71 7.84
N HIS A 10 5.50 4.78 7.94
CA HIS A 10 6.22 4.24 6.79
C HIS A 10 6.50 2.75 6.98
N GLN A 11 6.63 2.03 5.88
CA GLN A 11 7.00 0.62 5.84
C GLN A 11 8.05 0.44 4.75
N LEU A 12 9.11 -0.30 5.09
CA LEU A 12 10.11 -0.77 4.14
C LEU A 12 10.21 -2.28 4.31
N LEU A 13 10.06 -3.00 3.21
CA LEU A 13 10.20 -4.45 3.15
C LEU A 13 11.19 -4.77 2.04
N TRP A 14 12.21 -5.55 2.38
CA TRP A 14 13.10 -6.18 1.40
C TRP A 14 13.14 -7.67 1.70
N GLN A 15 12.93 -8.47 0.66
CA GLN A 15 12.95 -9.92 0.72
C GLN A 15 13.77 -10.43 -0.45
N ALA A 16 14.68 -11.36 -0.16
CA ALA A 16 15.42 -12.10 -1.17
C ALA A 16 15.34 -13.58 -0.84
N SER A 17 15.15 -14.40 -1.86
CA SER A 17 15.16 -15.85 -1.80
C SER A 17 16.08 -16.37 -2.89
N THR A 18 16.97 -17.28 -2.50
CA THR A 18 17.92 -17.92 -3.40
C THR A 18 17.17 -18.91 -4.30
N ASP A 19 17.77 -19.24 -5.42
CA ASP A 19 17.46 -20.41 -6.24
C ASP A 19 17.17 -21.69 -5.42
N ASP A 20 16.35 -22.59 -5.98
CA ASP A 20 16.06 -23.94 -5.44
C ASP A 20 15.04 -24.08 -4.28
N VAL A 21 14.15 -23.09 -4.05
CA VAL A 21 13.02 -23.24 -3.10
C VAL A 21 11.87 -24.06 -3.73
N GLU A 22 11.77 -24.08 -5.05
CA GLU A 22 10.78 -24.83 -5.83
C GLU A 22 11.42 -25.53 -7.05
N ALA A 23 10.93 -26.72 -7.40
CA ALA A 23 11.48 -27.51 -8.50
C ALA A 23 11.27 -26.80 -9.86
N GLY A 24 12.36 -26.30 -10.47
CA GLY A 24 12.34 -25.57 -11.73
C GLY A 24 12.59 -24.06 -11.62
N GLN A 25 12.86 -23.54 -10.42
CA GLN A 25 13.29 -22.16 -10.21
C GLN A 25 14.74 -21.97 -10.70
N THR A 26 14.93 -21.13 -11.72
CA THR A 26 16.26 -20.82 -12.28
C THR A 26 16.76 -19.41 -11.95
N ALA A 27 15.95 -18.62 -11.23
CA ALA A 27 16.24 -17.23 -10.87
C ALA A 27 15.93 -16.94 -9.39
N ASP A 28 16.62 -15.96 -8.83
CA ASP A 28 16.39 -15.48 -7.46
C ASP A 28 15.07 -14.71 -7.38
N ILE A 29 14.35 -14.87 -6.25
CA ILE A 29 13.13 -14.12 -5.98
C ILE A 29 13.50 -12.92 -5.11
N GLU A 30 13.39 -11.72 -5.64
CA GLU A 30 13.60 -10.48 -4.88
C GLU A 30 12.29 -9.68 -4.82
N THR A 31 12.01 -9.03 -3.70
CA THR A 31 10.91 -8.08 -3.57
C THR A 31 11.31 -6.93 -2.66
N LEU A 32 11.22 -5.72 -3.18
CA LEU A 32 11.38 -4.47 -2.46
C LEU A 32 10.05 -3.72 -2.47
N SER A 33 9.50 -3.43 -1.30
CA SER A 33 8.29 -2.63 -1.13
C SER A 33 8.54 -1.47 -0.19
N VAL A 34 8.13 -0.29 -0.61
CA VAL A 34 8.21 0.94 0.18
C VAL A 34 6.83 1.55 0.25
N VAL A 35 6.38 1.90 1.46
CA VAL A 35 5.13 2.61 1.69
C VAL A 35 5.39 3.77 2.62
N VAL A 36 4.87 4.94 2.25
CA VAL A 36 4.82 6.11 3.12
C VAL A 36 3.38 6.57 3.23
N ARG A 37 2.96 6.86 4.46
CA ARG A 37 1.60 7.27 4.77
C ARG A 37 1.63 8.50 5.69
N PRO A 38 1.70 9.70 5.12
CA PRO A 38 1.48 10.93 5.87
C PRO A 38 -0.02 11.11 6.17
N GLN A 39 -0.29 11.59 7.35
CA GLN A 39 -1.62 11.83 7.88
C GLN A 39 -1.65 13.25 8.45
N TYR A 40 -2.72 13.98 8.20
CA TYR A 40 -2.92 15.33 8.68
C TYR A 40 -4.22 15.39 9.49
N ARG A 41 -4.07 15.72 10.78
CA ARG A 41 -5.19 15.87 11.72
C ARG A 41 -5.69 17.30 11.66
N TRP A 42 -6.90 17.49 11.13
CA TRP A 42 -7.57 18.79 11.11
C TRP A 42 -8.05 19.18 12.51
N ASN A 43 -8.55 18.20 13.26
CA ASN A 43 -8.97 18.32 14.65
C ASN A 43 -8.93 16.93 15.32
N GLU A 44 -9.43 16.83 16.56
CA GLU A 44 -9.44 15.58 17.34
C GLU A 44 -10.29 14.46 16.72
N LEU A 45 -11.16 14.77 15.76
CA LEU A 45 -12.06 13.79 15.12
C LEU A 45 -11.72 13.55 13.65
N HIS A 46 -11.23 14.55 12.91
CA HIS A 46 -11.08 14.50 11.47
C HIS A 46 -9.61 14.45 11.05
N THR A 47 -9.27 13.43 10.27
CA THR A 47 -7.91 13.20 9.76
C THR A 47 -7.95 12.90 8.27
N THR A 48 -7.08 13.53 7.48
CA THR A 48 -6.83 13.14 6.09
C THR A 48 -5.60 12.27 6.03
N ILE A 49 -5.71 11.11 5.39
CA ILE A 49 -4.65 10.13 5.24
C ILE A 49 -4.29 10.05 3.76
N LEU A 50 -3.01 10.17 3.45
CA LEU A 50 -2.47 9.86 2.14
C LEU A 50 -1.56 8.65 2.28
N GLU A 51 -1.65 7.69 1.38
CA GLU A 51 -0.76 6.53 1.29
C GLU A 51 -0.18 6.47 -0.11
N LEU A 52 1.15 6.36 -0.15
CA LEU A 52 1.95 6.23 -1.36
C LEU A 52 2.79 4.97 -1.20
N GLY A 53 2.55 3.98 -2.04
CA GLY A 53 3.26 2.70 -2.03
C GLY A 53 3.84 2.41 -3.40
N ALA A 54 5.06 1.90 -3.43
CA ALA A 54 5.67 1.34 -4.63
C ALA A 54 6.33 0.02 -4.27
N PHE A 55 6.22 -0.96 -5.16
CA PHE A 55 6.92 -2.22 -5.03
C PHE A 55 7.56 -2.61 -6.37
N THR A 56 8.68 -3.30 -6.27
CA THR A 56 9.41 -3.87 -7.39
C THR A 56 10.01 -5.20 -6.95
N GLY A 57 10.16 -6.14 -7.86
CA GLY A 57 10.68 -7.45 -7.55
C GLY A 57 10.90 -8.31 -8.79
N GLN A 58 11.48 -9.47 -8.57
CA GLN A 58 11.71 -10.49 -9.58
C GLN A 58 11.02 -11.78 -9.16
N ASN A 59 10.32 -12.41 -10.11
CA ASN A 59 9.65 -13.69 -9.91
C ASN A 59 10.61 -14.86 -10.12
N ALA A 60 10.18 -16.05 -9.69
CA ALA A 60 10.91 -17.31 -9.85
C ALA A 60 11.24 -17.68 -11.32
N ASP A 61 10.48 -17.13 -12.28
CA ASP A 61 10.68 -17.31 -13.72
C ASP A 61 11.61 -16.26 -14.36
N GLY A 62 12.15 -15.34 -13.56
CA GLY A 62 13.04 -14.25 -14.00
C GLY A 62 12.31 -13.03 -14.56
N SER A 63 10.98 -12.96 -14.50
CA SER A 63 10.22 -11.77 -14.88
C SER A 63 10.23 -10.69 -13.80
N ASP A 64 10.36 -9.43 -14.21
CA ASP A 64 10.29 -8.28 -13.31
C ASP A 64 8.82 -7.91 -13.05
N ASN A 65 8.48 -7.73 -11.79
CA ASN A 65 7.18 -7.27 -11.32
C ASN A 65 7.32 -5.92 -10.63
N GLY A 66 6.43 -5.00 -10.93
CA GLY A 66 6.40 -3.70 -10.26
C GLY A 66 5.03 -3.06 -10.29
N GLY A 67 4.78 -2.20 -9.32
CA GLY A 67 3.51 -1.48 -9.23
C GLY A 67 3.54 -0.35 -8.22
N GLN A 68 2.59 0.55 -8.39
CA GLN A 68 2.43 1.75 -7.58
C GLN A 68 0.99 1.85 -7.11
N LYS A 69 0.82 2.24 -5.85
CA LYS A 69 -0.48 2.45 -5.22
C LYS A 69 -0.51 3.81 -4.55
N TYR A 70 -1.56 4.55 -4.88
CA TYR A 70 -1.86 5.85 -4.31
C TYR A 70 -3.22 5.74 -3.63
N THR A 71 -3.36 6.21 -2.40
CA THR A 71 -4.65 6.22 -1.70
C THR A 71 -4.81 7.51 -0.94
N ILE A 72 -5.98 8.11 -1.06
CA ILE A 72 -6.42 9.22 -0.24
C ILE A 72 -7.62 8.77 0.57
N ALA A 73 -7.63 9.06 1.86
CA ALA A 73 -8.73 8.75 2.73
C ALA A 73 -9.05 9.92 3.67
N GLN A 74 -10.34 10.14 3.90
CA GLN A 74 -10.82 10.99 4.98
C GLN A 74 -11.32 10.09 6.10
N ALA A 75 -10.67 10.19 7.25
CA ALA A 75 -10.99 9.46 8.46
C ALA A 75 -11.72 10.35 9.47
N ILE A 76 -12.67 9.75 10.18
CA ILE A 76 -13.32 10.28 11.37
C ILE A 76 -13.08 9.29 12.51
N SER A 77 -12.24 9.65 13.47
CA SER A 77 -11.89 8.83 14.64
C SER A 77 -12.52 9.39 15.90
N ALA A 78 -12.91 8.51 16.83
CA ALA A 78 -13.41 8.93 18.16
C ALA A 78 -12.25 9.25 19.13
N GLY A 79 -11.26 10.04 18.69
CA GLY A 79 -10.10 10.45 19.47
C GLY A 79 -8.92 10.88 18.61
N ASP A 80 -7.96 11.55 19.25
CA ASP A 80 -6.81 12.23 18.62
C ASP A 80 -5.55 11.36 18.48
N SER A 81 -5.62 10.11 18.91
CA SER A 81 -4.52 9.15 18.93
C SER A 81 -4.59 8.20 17.74
N PHE A 82 -3.43 7.73 17.25
CA PHE A 82 -3.33 6.68 16.23
C PHE A 82 -4.07 5.39 16.61
N TRP A 83 -4.23 5.13 17.91
CA TRP A 83 -4.95 3.98 18.46
C TRP A 83 -6.43 4.27 18.75
N ALA A 84 -6.89 5.50 18.49
CA ALA A 84 -8.27 5.88 18.74
C ALA A 84 -9.19 5.14 17.76
N ARG A 85 -10.02 4.27 18.32
CA ARG A 85 -11.10 3.59 17.62
C ARG A 85 -12.38 3.70 18.45
N PRO A 86 -13.57 3.71 17.82
CA PRO A 86 -13.84 3.44 16.40
C PRO A 86 -13.36 4.53 15.44
N GLU A 87 -13.03 4.11 14.22
CA GLU A 87 -12.63 4.98 13.11
C GLU A 87 -13.41 4.63 11.84
N PHE A 88 -13.96 5.66 11.21
CA PHE A 88 -14.67 5.59 9.94
C PHE A 88 -13.82 6.24 8.85
N ARG A 89 -13.55 5.55 7.74
CA ARG A 89 -12.76 6.04 6.61
C ARG A 89 -13.56 6.01 5.32
N VAL A 90 -13.56 7.11 4.59
CA VAL A 90 -13.93 7.13 3.17
C VAL A 90 -12.64 7.24 2.38
N TYR A 91 -12.41 6.37 1.40
CA TYR A 91 -11.15 6.32 0.67
C TYR A 91 -11.36 6.19 -0.84
N ALA A 92 -10.35 6.67 -1.57
CA ALA A 92 -10.17 6.42 -2.98
C ALA A 92 -8.72 5.96 -3.21
N SER A 93 -8.56 4.86 -3.95
CA SER A 93 -7.28 4.23 -4.24
C SER A 93 -7.09 4.13 -5.74
N TYR A 94 -5.93 4.54 -6.21
CA TYR A 94 -5.48 4.36 -7.58
C TYR A 94 -4.29 3.40 -7.57
N VAL A 95 -4.41 2.29 -8.28
CA VAL A 95 -3.36 1.28 -8.42
C VAL A 95 -2.94 1.25 -9.87
N LYS A 96 -1.64 1.33 -10.12
CA LYS A 96 -1.04 1.17 -11.44
C LYS A 96 -0.04 0.03 -11.37
N ASN A 97 -0.16 -0.93 -12.28
CA ASN A 97 0.87 -1.95 -12.44
C ASN A 97 1.85 -1.46 -13.49
N ASP A 98 3.15 -1.65 -13.26
CA ASP A 98 4.11 -1.51 -14.34
C ASP A 98 4.12 -2.82 -15.15
N GLU A 99 4.39 -2.72 -16.46
CA GLU A 99 4.07 -3.64 -17.56
C GLU A 99 4.67 -5.08 -17.49
N GLY A 100 4.97 -5.62 -16.31
CA GLY A 100 5.43 -7.00 -16.09
C GLY A 100 4.45 -7.91 -15.33
N PHE A 101 3.45 -7.36 -14.63
CA PHE A 101 2.61 -8.13 -13.70
C PHE A 101 1.57 -9.03 -14.38
N VAL A 102 1.18 -8.76 -15.63
CA VAL A 102 0.08 -9.48 -16.27
C VAL A 102 0.60 -10.27 -17.46
N GLY A 103 0.96 -11.52 -17.20
CA GLY A 103 1.09 -12.52 -18.25
C GLY A 103 -0.14 -12.49 -19.16
N ASN A 104 0.07 -12.06 -20.40
CA ASN A 104 -0.72 -12.41 -21.59
C ASN A 104 -2.26 -12.39 -21.47
N ALA A 105 -2.85 -11.48 -20.68
CA ALA A 105 -4.30 -11.27 -20.65
C ALA A 105 -4.63 -9.97 -21.39
N ALA A 106 -5.01 -10.10 -22.65
CA ALA A 106 -5.18 -9.05 -23.65
C ALA A 106 -6.30 -7.99 -23.40
N ASN A 107 -6.67 -7.67 -22.15
CA ASN A 107 -7.77 -6.75 -21.84
C ASN A 107 -7.76 -6.12 -20.43
N GLN A 108 -6.61 -6.03 -19.75
CA GLN A 108 -6.59 -5.41 -18.42
C GLN A 108 -5.98 -4.01 -18.48
N SER A 109 -6.77 -3.00 -18.12
CA SER A 109 -6.31 -1.62 -17.97
C SER A 109 -5.08 -1.58 -17.06
N ASP A 110 -4.04 -0.87 -17.49
CA ASP A 110 -2.77 -0.72 -16.74
C ASP A 110 -2.95 -0.04 -15.37
N SER A 111 -4.14 0.53 -15.13
CA SER A 111 -4.53 1.15 -13.89
C SER A 111 -5.99 0.93 -13.50
N GLU A 112 -6.22 0.92 -12.19
CA GLU A 112 -7.53 0.71 -11.57
C GLU A 112 -7.78 1.78 -10.51
N LEU A 113 -8.98 2.36 -10.53
CA LEU A 113 -9.44 3.33 -9.53
C LEU A 113 -10.58 2.71 -8.71
N ASN A 114 -10.36 2.64 -7.40
CA ASN A 114 -11.27 2.09 -6.41
C ASN A 114 -11.70 3.17 -5.43
N PHE A 115 -12.93 3.11 -4.94
CA PHE A 115 -13.42 3.97 -3.87
C PHE A 115 -14.31 3.19 -2.93
N GLY A 116 -14.35 3.57 -1.66
CA GLY A 116 -15.10 2.82 -0.67
C GLY A 116 -15.18 3.51 0.68
N VAL A 117 -15.94 2.87 1.56
CA VAL A 117 -16.03 3.23 2.97
C VAL A 117 -15.60 2.03 3.81
N GLN A 118 -14.87 2.28 4.88
CA GLN A 118 -14.37 1.28 5.80
C GLN A 118 -14.60 1.76 7.23
N VAL A 119 -14.96 0.83 8.11
CA VAL A 119 -15.03 1.08 9.55
C VAL A 119 -14.10 0.11 10.24
N GLU A 120 -13.28 0.63 11.14
CA GLU A 120 -12.35 -0.15 11.94
C GLU A 120 -12.65 0.14 13.42
N ALA A 121 -12.85 -0.90 14.22
CA ALA A 121 -13.13 -0.77 15.64
C ALA A 121 -12.56 -1.97 16.40
N TRP A 122 -12.02 -1.72 17.58
CA TRP A 122 -11.61 -2.73 18.57
C TRP A 122 -11.96 -2.23 19.97
N TRP A 123 -12.12 -3.15 20.92
CA TRP A 123 -12.50 -2.90 22.31
C TRP A 123 -11.52 -3.54 23.29
#